data_AF-A0A8J7PU03-F1
#
_entry.id   AF-A0A8J7PU03-F1
#
_cell.length_a   1.000
_cell.length_b   1.000
_cell.length_c   1.000
_cell.angle_alpha   90.00
_cell.angle_beta   90.00
_cell.angle_gamma   90.00
#
_symmetry.space_group_name_H-M   'P 1'
#
loop_
_entity.id
_entity.type
_entity.pdbx_description
1 polymer ?
#
loop_
_entity_poly.entity_id
_entity_poly.type
_entity_poly.pdbx_seq_one_letter_code
_entity_poly.pdbx_strand_id
1 'polypeptide(L)'
;MAQEIVMRVSAGKESPEAIVHNRIPAGIVATAIGLLADFLVLRDGQTKVDLVEFIDWLHSHDHPELGRRIESDPSLHAAFQAAFDEGHGHLATRLEFLDEGLILVCGTDGALARIAQTLRPDLAVKVHSR
;
A
#
# COMPACT_ATOMS: atom_id res chain seq x y z
N MET A 1 -3.38 14.56 67.55
CA MET A 1 -4.27 13.46 67.14
C MET A 1 -3.54 12.64 66.09
N ALA A 2 -3.64 11.32 66.20
CA ALA A 2 -2.97 10.33 65.39
C ALA A 2 -3.86 9.86 64.22
N GLN A 3 -3.23 9.25 63.21
CA GLN A 3 -3.79 8.32 62.20
C GLN A 3 -4.67 9.00 61.11
N GLU A 4 -4.63 8.62 59.83
CA GLU A 4 -4.54 7.27 59.28
C GLU A 4 -4.01 7.27 57.83
N ILE A 5 -3.24 6.23 57.49
CA ILE A 5 -2.75 5.88 56.16
C ILE A 5 -3.87 5.14 55.43
N VAL A 6 -4.30 5.62 54.25
CA VAL A 6 -4.90 4.74 53.23
C VAL A 6 -4.15 4.91 51.92
N MET A 7 -3.31 3.92 51.69
CA MET A 7 -2.69 3.58 50.43
C MET A 7 -3.75 3.10 49.45
N ARG A 8 -3.90 3.77 48.30
CA ARG A 8 -4.37 3.14 47.06
C ARG A 8 -3.43 3.45 45.92
N VAL A 9 -2.64 2.41 45.64
CA VAL A 9 -1.88 2.12 44.43
C VAL A 9 -2.57 2.73 43.21
N SER A 10 -1.98 3.78 42.64
CA SER A 10 -2.15 4.08 41.22
C SER A 10 -0.98 3.44 40.51
N ALA A 11 -1.26 2.27 39.94
CA ALA A 11 -0.46 1.65 38.90
C ALA A 11 -0.04 2.76 37.91
N GLY A 12 1.24 2.92 37.61
CA GLY A 12 1.92 1.93 36.79
C GLY A 12 1.75 2.39 35.34
N LYS A 13 2.71 3.22 34.91
CA LYS A 13 3.16 3.46 33.54
C LYS A 13 2.36 2.74 32.44
N GLU A 14 1.57 3.48 31.69
CA GLU A 14 1.57 3.38 30.24
C GLU A 14 1.50 4.82 29.70
N SER A 15 2.67 5.34 29.32
CA SER A 15 2.69 6.46 28.38
C SER A 15 1.91 5.97 27.16
N PRO A 16 0.94 6.74 26.63
CA PRO A 16 0.37 6.43 25.33
C PRO A 16 1.52 6.63 24.34
N GLU A 17 2.25 5.55 24.05
CA GLU A 17 3.11 5.48 22.89
C GLU A 17 2.23 5.90 21.73
N ALA A 18 2.57 7.06 21.17
CA ALA A 18 1.97 7.52 19.95
C ALA A 18 2.15 6.39 18.94
N ILE A 19 1.08 5.66 18.66
CA ILE A 19 0.95 4.90 17.42
C ILE A 19 0.95 5.98 16.35
N VAL A 20 2.14 6.40 15.94
CA VAL A 20 2.35 7.21 14.76
C VAL A 20 1.98 6.27 13.63
N HIS A 21 0.68 6.24 13.30
CA HIS A 21 0.25 5.73 12.03
C HIS A 21 1.00 6.57 11.00
N ASN A 22 2.07 6.01 10.46
CA ASN A 22 2.70 6.49 9.26
C ASN A 22 1.64 6.34 8.16
N ARG A 23 0.77 7.34 8.03
CA ARG A 23 -0.31 7.36 7.06
C ARG A 23 0.33 7.57 5.71
N ILE A 24 0.64 6.46 5.03
CA ILE A 24 1.04 6.51 3.63
C ILE A 24 -0.15 7.08 2.85
N PRO A 25 0.01 8.19 2.11
CA PRO A 25 -1.06 8.74 1.30
C PRO A 25 -1.59 7.69 0.32
N ALA A 26 -2.92 7.55 0.24
CA ALA A 26 -3.56 6.56 -0.64
C ALA A 26 -3.12 6.69 -2.11
N GLY A 27 -2.82 7.91 -2.57
CA GLY A 27 -2.27 8.15 -3.91
C GLY A 27 -0.89 7.51 -4.13
N ILE A 28 -0.03 7.47 -3.12
CA ILE A 28 1.30 6.84 -3.23
C ILE A 28 1.16 5.32 -3.32
N VAL A 29 0.29 4.73 -2.50
CA VAL A 29 -0.01 3.29 -2.58
C VAL A 29 -0.59 2.96 -3.95
N ALA A 30 -1.51 3.79 -4.45
CA ALA A 30 -2.13 3.60 -5.75
C ALA A 30 -1.13 3.64 -6.90
N THR A 31 -0.26 4.65 -6.92
CA THR A 31 0.83 4.75 -7.91
C THR A 31 1.76 3.54 -7.83
N ALA A 32 2.14 3.12 -6.63
CA ALA A 32 3.07 2.01 -6.47
C ALA A 32 2.49 0.66 -6.92
N ILE A 33 1.19 0.43 -6.69
CA ILE A 33 0.48 -0.76 -7.19
C ILE A 33 0.41 -0.75 -8.73
N GLY A 34 0.09 0.39 -9.34
CA GLY A 34 0.04 0.50 -10.80
C GLY A 34 1.41 0.23 -11.44
N LEU A 35 2.46 0.84 -10.89
CA LEU A 35 3.84 0.64 -11.36
C LEU A 35 4.33 -0.79 -11.14
N LEU A 36 3.89 -1.44 -10.06
CA LEU A 36 4.17 -2.86 -9.83
C LEU A 36 3.48 -3.73 -10.89
N ALA A 37 2.22 -3.46 -11.24
CA ALA A 37 1.53 -4.19 -12.30
C ALA A 37 2.24 -4.04 -13.65
N ASP A 38 2.62 -2.81 -14.03
CA ASP A 38 3.37 -2.55 -15.27
C ASP A 38 4.72 -3.29 -15.29
N PHE A 39 5.45 -3.24 -14.17
CA PHE A 39 6.72 -3.95 -14.00
C PHE A 39 6.59 -5.46 -14.23
N LEU A 40 5.51 -6.07 -13.71
CA LEU A 40 5.25 -7.51 -13.80
C LEU A 40 4.78 -7.92 -15.20
N VAL A 41 3.97 -7.09 -15.87
CA VAL A 41 3.50 -7.32 -17.25
C VAL A 41 4.67 -7.33 -18.23
N LEU A 42 5.63 -6.40 -18.07
CA LEU A 42 6.84 -6.35 -18.90
C LEU A 42 7.76 -7.58 -18.71
N ARG A 43 7.51 -8.38 -17.67
CA ARG A 43 8.27 -9.58 -17.30
C ARG A 43 7.40 -10.83 -17.32
N ASP A 44 6.33 -10.83 -18.11
CA ASP A 44 5.47 -11.99 -18.26
C ASP A 44 6.29 -13.24 -18.65
N GLY A 45 6.03 -14.35 -17.96
CA GLY A 45 6.80 -15.59 -18.07
C GLY A 45 8.08 -15.68 -17.23
N GLN A 46 8.50 -14.62 -16.52
CA GLN A 46 9.60 -14.72 -15.55
C GLN A 46 9.11 -15.29 -14.22
N THR A 47 9.74 -16.35 -13.73
CA THR A 47 9.34 -17.00 -12.47
C THR A 47 9.91 -16.34 -11.23
N LYS A 48 10.91 -15.46 -11.39
CA LYS A 48 11.56 -14.74 -10.30
C LYS A 48 11.76 -13.29 -10.71
N VAL A 49 11.14 -12.42 -9.93
CA VAL A 49 11.40 -10.99 -9.86
C VAL A 49 11.54 -10.66 -8.38
N ASP A 50 12.43 -9.75 -8.05
CA ASP A 50 12.67 -9.34 -6.67
C ASP A 50 12.51 -7.83 -6.48
N LEU A 51 12.49 -7.43 -5.20
CA LEU A 51 12.30 -6.04 -4.81
C LEU A 51 13.43 -5.13 -5.32
N VAL A 52 14.65 -5.63 -5.41
CA VAL A 52 15.81 -4.85 -5.86
C VAL A 52 15.64 -4.51 -7.33
N GLU A 53 15.29 -5.49 -8.16
CA GLU A 53 15.01 -5.27 -9.58
C GLU A 53 13.85 -4.30 -9.80
N PHE A 54 12.82 -4.33 -8.93
CA PHE A 54 11.72 -3.38 -9.00
C PHE A 54 12.16 -1.96 -8.65
N ILE A 55 12.97 -1.77 -7.60
CA ILE A 55 13.51 -0.46 -7.22
C ILE A 55 14.41 0.11 -8.33
N ASP A 56 15.29 -0.72 -8.90
CA ASP A 56 16.13 -0.32 -10.04
C ASP A 56 15.29 0.05 -11.27
N TRP A 57 14.19 -0.68 -11.50
CA TRP A 57 13.24 -0.35 -12.55
C TRP A 57 12.55 1.00 -12.29
N LEU A 58 12.12 1.28 -11.05
CA LEU A 58 11.55 2.58 -10.67
C LEU A 58 12.54 3.73 -10.90
N HIS A 59 13.83 3.51 -10.61
CA HIS A 59 14.88 4.49 -10.82
C HIS A 59 15.12 4.79 -12.31
N SER A 60 15.01 3.76 -13.16
CA SER A 60 15.20 3.88 -14.61
C SER A 60 13.96 4.36 -15.38
N HIS A 61 12.77 4.35 -14.76
CA HIS A 61 11.49 4.70 -15.37
C HIS A 61 10.85 5.95 -14.75
N ASP A 62 11.65 6.98 -14.42
CA ASP A 62 11.20 8.29 -13.92
C ASP A 62 10.44 8.28 -12.58
N HIS A 63 10.60 7.23 -11.76
CA HIS A 63 10.04 7.15 -10.40
C HIS A 63 11.09 7.02 -9.26
N PRO A 64 12.21 7.79 -9.28
CA PRO A 64 13.27 7.64 -8.28
C PRO A 64 12.90 8.05 -6.86
N GLU A 65 11.91 8.95 -6.70
CA GLU A 65 11.41 9.34 -5.39
C GLU A 65 10.63 8.20 -4.72
N LEU A 66 9.91 7.38 -5.50
CA LEU A 66 9.17 6.24 -4.98
C LEU A 66 10.13 5.12 -4.57
N GLY A 67 11.14 4.82 -5.39
CA GLY A 67 12.21 3.87 -5.05
C GLY A 67 12.88 4.24 -3.72
N ARG A 68 13.39 5.48 -3.60
CA ARG A 68 13.96 6.00 -2.35
C ARG A 68 13.01 5.93 -1.17
N ARG A 69 11.71 6.15 -1.37
CA ARG A 69 10.71 6.06 -0.31
C ARG A 69 10.51 4.61 0.15
N ILE A 70 10.46 3.66 -0.77
CA ILE A 70 10.39 2.22 -0.45
C ILE A 70 11.65 1.79 0.31
N GLU A 71 12.83 2.30 -0.08
CA GLU A 71 14.09 2.01 0.61
C GLU A 71 14.17 2.63 2.02
N SER A 72 13.69 3.86 2.18
CA SER A 72 13.83 4.63 3.43
C SER A 72 12.74 4.37 4.46
N ASP A 73 11.58 3.81 4.06
CA ASP A 73 10.46 3.49 4.95
C ASP A 73 10.42 1.97 5.21
N PRO A 74 10.81 1.50 6.42
CA PRO A 74 10.86 0.07 6.72
C PRO A 74 9.51 -0.64 6.60
N SER A 75 8.40 0.09 6.82
CA SER A 75 7.06 -0.51 6.71
C SER A 75 6.69 -0.74 5.25
N LEU A 76 7.00 0.22 4.37
CA LEU A 76 6.82 0.04 2.93
C LEU A 76 7.76 -1.04 2.39
N HIS A 77 9.03 -1.01 2.78
CA HIS A 77 10.00 -2.01 2.36
C HIS A 77 9.54 -3.43 2.70
N ALA A 78 9.13 -3.67 3.94
CA ALA A 78 8.64 -4.98 4.38
C ALA A 78 7.36 -5.41 3.62
N ALA A 79 6.45 -4.47 3.35
CA ALA A 79 5.23 -4.77 2.59
C ALA A 79 5.53 -5.19 1.15
N PHE A 80 6.44 -4.49 0.47
CA PHE A 80 6.87 -4.86 -0.88
C PHE A 80 7.68 -6.17 -0.87
N GLN A 81 8.61 -6.34 0.08
CA GLN A 81 9.39 -7.57 0.19
C GLN A 81 8.48 -8.79 0.36
N ALA A 82 7.50 -8.71 1.26
CA ALA A 82 6.52 -9.77 1.45
C ALA A 82 5.74 -10.08 0.16
N ALA A 83 5.37 -9.05 -0.61
CA ALA A 83 4.69 -9.24 -1.89
C ALA A 83 5.57 -9.96 -2.94
N PHE A 84 6.87 -9.67 -2.99
CA PHE A 84 7.81 -10.37 -3.89
C PHE A 84 8.15 -11.79 -3.41
N ASP A 85 8.18 -12.03 -2.09
CA ASP A 85 8.43 -13.36 -1.51
C ASP A 85 7.31 -14.37 -1.84
N GLU A 86 6.10 -13.90 -2.13
CA GLU A 86 4.97 -14.71 -2.60
C GLU A 86 5.20 -15.28 -4.03
N GLY A 87 6.12 -14.70 -4.79
CA GLY A 87 6.47 -15.09 -6.15
C GLY A 87 5.60 -14.43 -7.23
N HIS A 88 6.19 -14.29 -8.43
CA HIS A 88 5.62 -13.57 -9.57
C HIS A 88 4.18 -13.98 -9.91
N GLY A 89 3.93 -15.29 -10.05
CA GLY A 89 2.62 -15.79 -10.46
C GLY A 89 1.51 -15.51 -9.44
N HIS A 90 1.81 -15.60 -8.14
CA HIS A 90 0.82 -15.30 -7.10
C HIS A 90 0.56 -13.80 -6.99
N LEU A 91 1.62 -13.00 -7.08
CA LEU A 91 1.52 -11.54 -7.06
C LEU A 91 0.72 -11.01 -8.27
N ALA A 92 1.00 -11.51 -9.48
CA ALA A 92 0.25 -11.16 -10.69
C ALA A 92 -1.24 -11.51 -10.54
N THR A 93 -1.54 -12.72 -10.08
CA THR A 93 -2.93 -13.17 -9.83
C THR A 93 -3.64 -12.26 -8.83
N ARG A 94 -2.98 -11.85 -7.74
CA ARG A 94 -3.57 -10.93 -6.75
C ARG A 94 -3.83 -9.54 -7.33
N LEU A 95 -2.97 -9.06 -8.22
CA LEU A 95 -3.17 -7.78 -8.92
C LEU A 95 -4.33 -7.85 -9.90
N GLU A 96 -4.51 -8.96 -10.61
CA GLU A 96 -5.69 -9.20 -11.46
C GLU A 96 -6.99 -9.19 -10.63
N PHE A 97 -7.03 -9.92 -9.51
CA PHE A 97 -8.19 -9.90 -8.62
C PHE A 97 -8.46 -8.52 -8.02
N LEU A 98 -7.40 -7.76 -7.71
CA LEU A 98 -7.54 -6.38 -7.25
C LEU A 98 -8.16 -5.52 -8.37
N ASP A 99 -7.71 -5.68 -9.61
CA ASP A 99 -8.24 -4.95 -10.76
C ASP A 99 -9.73 -5.24 -11.00
N GLU A 100 -10.15 -6.51 -10.94
CA GLU A 100 -11.55 -6.92 -10.99
C GLU A 100 -12.37 -6.29 -9.85
N GLY A 101 -11.83 -6.30 -8.63
CA GLY A 101 -12.46 -5.65 -7.47
C GLY A 101 -12.62 -4.14 -7.65
N LEU A 102 -11.61 -3.47 -8.22
CA LEU A 102 -11.66 -2.03 -8.51
C LEU A 102 -12.71 -1.72 -9.59
N ILE A 103 -12.87 -2.58 -10.60
CA ILE A 103 -13.94 -2.46 -11.60
C ILE A 103 -15.32 -2.51 -10.93
N LEU A 104 -15.55 -3.46 -10.03
CA LEU A 104 -16.83 -3.61 -9.30
C LEU A 104 -17.12 -2.39 -8.43
N VAL A 105 -16.10 -1.83 -7.78
CA VAL A 105 -16.23 -0.68 -6.89
C VAL A 105 -16.38 0.64 -7.65
N CYS A 106 -15.81 0.77 -8.86
CA CYS A 106 -15.96 1.98 -9.69
C CYS A 106 -17.41 2.28 -10.06
N GLY A 107 -18.28 1.26 -10.13
CA GLY A 107 -19.72 1.42 -10.41
C GLY A 107 -20.57 1.82 -9.21
N THR A 108 -19.97 2.08 -8.05
CA THR A 108 -20.67 2.41 -6.80
C THR A 108 -20.42 3.86 -6.38
N ASP A 109 -21.24 4.39 -5.46
CA ASP A 109 -21.01 5.70 -4.84
C ASP A 109 -20.22 5.56 -3.53
N GLY A 110 -19.26 6.45 -3.28
CA GLY A 110 -18.56 6.52 -1.99
C GLY A 110 -17.06 6.82 -2.05
N ALA A 111 -16.40 6.73 -0.90
CA ALA A 111 -14.95 6.99 -0.79
C ALA A 111 -14.12 5.94 -1.53
N LEU A 112 -14.54 4.67 -1.51
CA LEU A 112 -13.85 3.58 -2.21
C LEU A 112 -13.97 3.71 -3.74
N ALA A 113 -15.12 4.17 -4.24
CA ALA A 113 -15.30 4.45 -5.68
C ALA A 113 -14.33 5.54 -6.17
N ARG A 114 -14.08 6.58 -5.37
CA ARG A 114 -13.09 7.62 -5.71
C ARG A 114 -11.66 7.10 -5.76
N ILE A 115 -11.30 6.20 -4.84
CA ILE A 115 -9.99 5.53 -4.86
C ILE A 115 -9.88 4.65 -6.10
N ALA A 116 -10.93 3.87 -6.41
CA ALA A 116 -10.95 3.01 -7.58
C ALA A 116 -10.88 3.80 -8.90
N GLN A 117 -11.59 4.92 -9.00
CA GLN A 117 -11.51 5.83 -10.17
C GLN A 117 -10.14 6.51 -10.29
N THR A 118 -9.44 6.73 -9.17
CA THR A 118 -8.06 7.25 -9.18
C THR A 118 -7.08 6.21 -9.71
N LEU A 119 -7.29 4.94 -9.34
CA LEU A 119 -6.51 3.79 -9.78
C LEU A 119 -6.82 3.36 -11.23
N ARG A 120 -8.06 3.57 -11.68
CA ARG A 120 -8.59 3.21 -12.99
C ARG A 120 -9.27 4.40 -13.66
N PRO A 121 -8.48 5.43 -14.07
CA PRO A 121 -9.04 6.62 -14.69
C PRO A 121 -9.75 6.33 -16.02
N ASP A 122 -9.38 5.24 -16.70
CA ASP A 122 -10.07 4.72 -17.90
C ASP A 122 -11.53 4.33 -17.64
N LEU A 123 -11.86 3.92 -16.41
CA LEU A 123 -13.21 3.56 -16.00
C LEU A 123 -14.03 4.76 -15.51
N ALA A 124 -13.37 5.82 -15.02
CA ALA A 124 -14.02 7.02 -14.49
C ALA A 124 -14.85 7.78 -15.55
N VAL A 125 -14.46 7.67 -16.83
CA VAL A 125 -15.11 8.38 -17.94
C VAL A 125 -16.53 7.86 -18.25
N LYS A 126 -16.83 6.60 -17.93
CA LYS A 126 -18.14 5.98 -18.27
C LYS A 126 -19.31 6.43 -17.39
N VAL A 127 -19.06 7.07 -16.25
CA VAL A 127 -20.12 7.44 -15.29
C VAL A 127 -20.82 8.76 -15.65
N HIS A 128 -20.23 9.61 -16.49
CA HIS A 128 -20.78 10.94 -16.83
C HIS A 128 -21.58 11.01 -18.15
N SER A 129 -21.95 9.88 -18.76
CA SER A 129 -22.68 9.84 -20.05
C SER A 129 -24.14 9.34 -19.94
N ARG A 130 -24.84 9.61 -18.85
CA ARG A 130 -26.29 9.36 -18.75
C ARG A 130 -27.06 10.59 -18.32
#